data_AF-A0AAW1DD81-F1
#
_entry.id   AF-A0AAW1DD81-F1
#
_cell.length_a   1.000
_cell.length_b   1.000
_cell.length_c   1.000
_cell.angle_alpha   90.00
_cell.angle_beta   90.00
_cell.angle_gamma   90.00
#
_symmetry.space_group_name_H-M   'P 1'
#
loop_
_entity.id
_entity.type
_entity.pdbx_description
1 polymer ?
#
loop_
_entity_poly.entity_id
_entity_poly.type
_entity_poly.pdbx_seq_one_letter_code
_entity_poly.pdbx_strand_id
1 'polypeptide(L)'
;MCWIGAGLIVLLACRLQVMGLTTPNFATSDNPTARSPSFLTRLLTFTYLPAFNGLLLLFPKWLSFDWTMDAIPRLTSIFDSRNLFTILFYGLIYLAISKCLRELRSQEILKKRPRKCRGCGQISNNNNYPSLCECTTPSRISRSSETLLLSLSILIVPFIPATNLFFYVGFVVAERVLYLPSVGYCLLLGIGYARLARSRYLLSRAALALLVLTYSARTYIRNFDWKDEEALYKSGININPPKGIKYFILY
;
A
#
# COMPACT_ATOMS: atom_id res chain seq x y z
N MET A 1 10.84 1.67 21.05
CA MET A 1 10.08 0.56 20.43
C MET A 1 9.21 -0.19 21.44
N CYS A 2 9.73 -0.64 22.59
CA CYS A 2 8.92 -1.40 23.57
C CYS A 2 7.72 -0.64 24.17
N TRP A 3 7.86 0.65 24.47
CA TRP A 3 6.75 1.48 25.01
C TRP A 3 5.61 1.68 24.01
N ILE A 4 5.92 1.84 22.73
CA ILE A 4 4.92 1.95 21.66
C ILE A 4 4.18 0.61 21.49
N GLY A 5 4.92 -0.51 21.53
CA GLY A 5 4.34 -1.85 21.49
C GLY A 5 3.43 -2.14 22.69
N ALA A 6 3.87 -1.79 23.90
CA ALA A 6 3.07 -1.93 25.11
C ALA A 6 1.80 -1.07 25.05
N GLY A 7 1.92 0.19 24.62
CA GLY A 7 0.77 1.07 24.43
C GLY A 7 -0.24 0.53 23.41
N LEU A 8 0.22 -0.04 22.29
CA LEU A 8 -0.64 -0.67 21.30
C LEU A 8 -1.39 -1.88 21.87
N ILE A 9 -0.70 -2.73 22.64
CA ILE A 9 -1.31 -3.90 23.28
C ILE A 9 -2.40 -3.46 24.27
N VAL A 10 -2.12 -2.44 25.09
CA VAL A 10 -3.11 -1.90 26.05
C VAL A 10 -4.32 -1.31 25.32
N LEU A 11 -4.11 -0.55 24.25
CA LEU A 11 -5.20 0.01 23.44
C LEU A 11 -6.03 -1.08 22.77
N LEU A 12 -5.40 -2.14 22.25
CA LEU A 12 -6.10 -3.29 21.66
C LEU A 12 -6.90 -4.06 22.72
N ALA A 13 -6.32 -4.31 23.89
CA ALA A 13 -7.01 -4.98 24.99
C ALA A 13 -8.23 -4.18 25.47
N CYS A 14 -8.06 -2.87 25.67
CA CYS A 14 -9.14 -1.96 26.02
C CYS A 14 -10.23 -1.96 24.93
N ARG A 15 -9.86 -1.86 23.66
CA ARG A 15 -10.81 -1.93 22.54
C ARG A 15 -11.60 -3.24 22.52
N LEU A 16 -10.94 -4.38 22.73
CA LEU A 16 -11.60 -5.69 22.74
C LEU A 16 -12.55 -5.85 23.93
N GLN A 17 -12.20 -5.28 25.09
CA GLN A 17 -13.08 -5.21 26.25
C GLN A 17 -14.31 -4.34 25.99
N VAL A 18 -14.14 -3.17 25.37
CA VAL A 18 -15.27 -2.29 24.98
C VAL A 18 -16.17 -2.97 23.95
N MET A 19 -15.61 -3.79 23.05
CA MET A 19 -16.36 -4.60 22.08
C MET A 19 -17.02 -5.86 22.70
N GLY A 20 -16.88 -6.08 24.00
CA GLY A 20 -17.45 -7.23 24.70
C GLY A 20 -16.87 -8.57 24.25
N LEU A 21 -15.64 -8.60 23.73
CA LEU A 21 -14.95 -9.79 23.21
C LEU A 21 -15.72 -10.56 22.10
N THR A 22 -16.78 -9.98 21.55
CA THR A 22 -17.56 -10.57 20.46
C THR A 22 -16.99 -10.15 19.11
N THR A 23 -17.12 -11.04 18.12
CA THR A 23 -16.78 -10.68 16.75
C THR A 23 -17.85 -9.71 16.20
N PRO A 24 -17.44 -8.66 15.48
CA PRO A 24 -18.39 -7.73 14.89
C PRO A 24 -19.27 -8.46 13.87
N ASN A 25 -20.59 -8.32 13.99
CA ASN A 25 -21.54 -8.89 13.06
C ASN A 25 -21.86 -7.86 11.97
N PHE A 26 -21.60 -8.22 10.71
CA PHE A 26 -21.83 -7.36 9.55
C PHE A 26 -23.06 -7.82 8.77
N ALA A 27 -23.82 -6.88 8.22
CA ALA A 27 -24.97 -7.20 7.38
C ALA A 27 -24.50 -7.80 6.05
N THR A 28 -25.35 -8.64 5.43
CA THR A 28 -25.11 -9.16 4.07
C THR A 28 -25.02 -8.06 3.03
N SER A 29 -25.73 -6.95 3.25
CA SER A 29 -25.65 -5.76 2.42
C SER A 29 -24.27 -5.14 2.42
N ASP A 30 -23.50 -5.25 3.50
CA ASP A 30 -22.25 -4.50 3.63
C ASP A 30 -21.12 -5.22 2.87
N ASN A 31 -21.07 -6.55 2.98
CA ASN A 31 -20.14 -7.40 2.25
C ASN A 31 -20.84 -8.69 1.78
N PRO A 32 -21.54 -8.65 0.62
CA PRO A 32 -22.27 -9.82 0.12
C PRO A 32 -21.34 -10.97 -0.27
N THR A 33 -20.09 -10.66 -0.66
CA THR A 33 -19.07 -11.65 -1.00
C THR A 33 -18.74 -12.54 0.20
N ALA A 34 -18.63 -11.98 1.41
CA ALA A 34 -18.34 -12.75 2.63
C ALA A 34 -19.39 -13.83 2.94
N ARG A 35 -20.64 -13.60 2.53
CA ARG A 35 -21.76 -14.54 2.74
C ARG A 35 -22.03 -15.45 1.54
N SER A 36 -21.22 -15.41 0.48
CA SER A 36 -21.42 -16.27 -0.68
C SER A 36 -21.08 -17.74 -0.38
N PRO A 37 -21.87 -18.72 -0.88
CA PRO A 37 -21.72 -20.13 -0.54
C PRO A 37 -20.47 -20.76 -1.18
N SER A 38 -20.11 -20.32 -2.39
CA SER A 38 -18.95 -20.84 -3.13
C SER A 38 -17.64 -20.31 -2.55
N PHE A 39 -16.76 -21.20 -2.12
CA PHE A 39 -15.41 -20.85 -1.69
C PHE A 39 -14.60 -20.21 -2.82
N LEU A 40 -14.73 -20.71 -4.06
CA LEU A 40 -14.00 -20.18 -5.21
C LEU A 40 -14.36 -18.73 -5.48
N THR A 41 -15.65 -18.39 -5.42
CA THR A 41 -16.12 -17.01 -5.62
C THR A 41 -15.59 -16.07 -4.55
N ARG A 42 -15.54 -16.52 -3.28
CA ARG A 42 -14.92 -15.76 -2.18
C ARG A 42 -13.44 -15.53 -2.45
N LEU A 43 -12.69 -16.58 -2.76
CA LEU A 43 -11.24 -16.49 -2.97
C LEU A 43 -10.89 -15.56 -4.15
N LEU A 44 -11.53 -15.74 -5.30
CA LEU A 44 -11.27 -14.92 -6.49
C LEU A 44 -11.61 -13.45 -6.23
N THR A 45 -12.77 -13.19 -5.60
CA THR A 45 -13.19 -11.82 -5.32
C THR A 45 -12.30 -11.18 -4.26
N PHE A 46 -12.02 -11.84 -3.12
CA PHE A 46 -11.19 -11.28 -2.06
C PHE A 46 -9.71 -11.10 -2.45
N THR A 47 -9.20 -11.86 -3.40
CA THR A 47 -7.86 -11.58 -3.97
C THR A 47 -7.89 -10.45 -4.99
N TYR A 48 -8.99 -10.27 -5.73
CA TYR A 48 -9.18 -9.15 -6.64
C TYR A 48 -9.37 -7.80 -5.94
N LEU A 49 -10.09 -7.73 -4.82
CA LEU A 49 -10.37 -6.47 -4.11
C LEU A 49 -9.07 -5.71 -3.73
N PRO A 50 -8.00 -6.37 -3.24
CA PRO A 50 -6.69 -5.77 -3.09
C PRO A 50 -6.13 -5.12 -4.35
N ALA A 51 -6.20 -5.83 -5.48
CA ALA A 51 -5.73 -5.31 -6.76
C ALA A 51 -6.55 -4.09 -7.18
N PHE A 52 -7.87 -4.12 -7.00
CA PHE A 52 -8.77 -3.00 -7.31
C PHE A 52 -8.46 -1.76 -6.45
N ASN A 53 -8.23 -1.92 -5.15
CA ASN A 53 -7.77 -0.83 -4.29
C ASN A 53 -6.40 -0.29 -4.73
N GLY A 54 -5.47 -1.16 -5.14
CA GLY A 54 -4.21 -0.75 -5.73
C GLY A 54 -4.40 0.05 -7.03
N LEU A 55 -5.41 -0.28 -7.84
CA LEU A 55 -5.79 0.51 -9.01
C LEU A 55 -6.30 1.89 -8.60
N LEU A 56 -7.13 2.00 -7.56
CA LEU A 56 -7.61 3.29 -7.06
C LEU A 56 -6.45 4.18 -6.59
N LEU A 57 -5.40 3.58 -6.02
CA LEU A 57 -4.20 4.30 -5.61
C LEU A 57 -3.40 4.85 -6.81
N LEU A 58 -3.32 4.08 -7.89
CA LEU A 58 -2.65 4.47 -9.14
C LEU A 58 -3.50 5.36 -10.05
N PHE A 59 -4.82 5.24 -9.95
CA PHE A 59 -5.77 5.92 -10.81
C PHE A 59 -7.12 6.08 -10.10
N PRO A 60 -7.33 7.21 -9.39
CA PRO A 60 -8.53 7.44 -8.57
C PRO A 60 -9.73 7.87 -9.44
N LYS A 61 -10.11 7.04 -10.42
CA LYS A 61 -11.25 7.31 -11.33
C LYS A 61 -12.58 6.81 -10.76
N TRP A 62 -12.59 5.63 -10.17
CA TRP A 62 -13.79 4.92 -9.77
C TRP A 62 -14.07 5.14 -8.29
N LEU A 63 -14.07 6.38 -7.82
CA LEU A 63 -14.33 6.68 -6.41
C LEU A 63 -15.83 6.64 -6.13
N SER A 64 -16.23 6.08 -5.00
CA SER A 64 -17.63 6.03 -4.57
C SER A 64 -17.73 6.51 -3.13
N PHE A 65 -18.80 7.21 -2.78
CA PHE A 65 -19.05 7.53 -1.36
C PHE A 65 -19.29 6.27 -0.53
N ASP A 66 -19.71 5.17 -1.18
CA ASP A 66 -19.96 3.89 -0.53
C ASP A 66 -19.80 2.68 -1.47
N TRP A 67 -19.32 1.56 -0.92
CA TRP A 67 -18.99 0.32 -1.62
C TRP A 67 -19.76 -0.89 -1.09
N THR A 68 -20.97 -0.68 -0.58
CA THR A 68 -21.86 -1.75 -0.13
C THR A 68 -22.61 -2.39 -1.30
N MET A 69 -23.36 -3.45 -1.00
CA MET A 69 -24.20 -4.22 -1.92
C MET A 69 -23.34 -4.81 -3.05
N ASP A 70 -23.90 -4.93 -4.25
CA ASP A 70 -23.21 -5.48 -5.42
C ASP A 70 -22.43 -4.42 -6.22
N ALA A 71 -21.80 -3.46 -5.52
CA ALA A 71 -20.98 -2.42 -6.15
C ALA A 71 -19.80 -3.00 -6.95
N ILE A 72 -19.25 -4.14 -6.51
CA ILE A 72 -18.28 -4.93 -7.28
C ILE A 72 -18.90 -6.28 -7.60
N PRO A 73 -19.11 -6.59 -8.90
CA PRO A 73 -19.60 -7.90 -9.31
C PRO A 73 -18.63 -9.01 -8.87
N ARG A 74 -19.16 -10.02 -8.19
CA ARG A 74 -18.41 -11.20 -7.72
C ARG A 74 -17.82 -11.97 -8.89
N LEU A 75 -16.58 -12.44 -8.74
CA LEU A 75 -15.92 -13.25 -9.74
C LEU A 75 -16.32 -14.72 -9.55
N THR A 76 -17.13 -15.25 -10.47
CA THR A 76 -17.60 -16.64 -10.43
C THR A 76 -16.75 -17.60 -11.26
N SER A 77 -16.02 -17.09 -12.25
CA SER A 77 -15.19 -17.86 -13.17
C SER A 77 -13.71 -17.51 -13.03
N ILE A 78 -12.86 -18.51 -13.22
CA ILE A 78 -11.39 -18.36 -13.24
C ILE A 78 -10.96 -17.61 -14.52
N PHE A 79 -11.71 -17.75 -15.61
CA PHE A 79 -11.40 -17.13 -16.90
C PHE A 79 -11.87 -15.68 -17.03
N ASP A 80 -12.30 -15.05 -15.95
CA ASP A 80 -12.58 -13.61 -15.94
C ASP A 80 -11.28 -12.82 -16.16
N SER A 81 -11.30 -11.90 -17.13
CA SER A 81 -10.21 -10.94 -17.42
C SER A 81 -9.70 -10.19 -16.18
N ARG A 82 -10.55 -9.99 -15.17
CA ARG A 82 -10.19 -9.34 -13.89
C ARG A 82 -9.17 -10.16 -13.10
N ASN A 83 -9.15 -11.48 -13.25
CA ASN A 83 -8.14 -12.33 -12.60
C ASN A 83 -6.74 -12.08 -13.16
N LEU A 84 -6.61 -11.72 -14.44
CA LEU A 84 -5.32 -11.33 -15.01
C LEU A 84 -4.77 -10.08 -14.32
N PHE A 85 -5.64 -9.12 -14.00
CA PHE A 85 -5.27 -7.93 -13.25
C PHE A 85 -4.81 -8.29 -11.83
N THR A 86 -5.51 -9.21 -11.15
CA THR A 86 -5.10 -9.75 -9.84
C THR A 86 -3.71 -10.39 -9.90
N ILE A 87 -3.48 -11.25 -10.88
CA ILE A 87 -2.19 -11.94 -11.07
C ILE A 87 -1.06 -10.93 -11.31
N LEU A 88 -1.28 -9.94 -12.18
CA LEU A 88 -0.29 -8.91 -12.47
C LEU A 88 0.03 -8.08 -11.22
N PHE A 89 -0.99 -7.70 -10.44
CA PHE A 89 -0.82 -6.93 -9.21
C PHE A 89 0.06 -7.67 -8.19
N TYR A 90 -0.27 -8.90 -7.85
CA TYR A 90 0.53 -9.69 -6.91
C TYR A 90 1.91 -10.06 -7.47
N GLY A 91 2.01 -10.28 -8.79
CA GLY A 91 3.28 -10.47 -9.47
C GLY A 91 4.22 -9.28 -9.33
N LEU A 92 3.71 -8.06 -9.52
CA LEU A 92 4.50 -6.82 -9.34
C LEU A 92 4.94 -6.63 -7.88
N ILE A 93 4.05 -6.91 -6.92
CA ILE A 93 4.39 -6.87 -5.48
C ILE A 93 5.51 -7.88 -5.18
N TYR A 94 5.37 -9.12 -5.65
CA TYR A 94 6.38 -10.15 -5.45
C TYR A 94 7.73 -9.77 -6.07
N LEU A 95 7.73 -9.21 -7.28
CA LEU A 95 8.95 -8.72 -7.92
C LEU A 95 9.59 -7.55 -7.15
N ALA A 96 8.78 -6.61 -6.65
CA ALA A 96 9.26 -5.49 -5.86
C ALA A 96 9.90 -5.96 -4.53
N ILE A 97 9.22 -6.87 -3.82
CA ILE A 97 9.73 -7.46 -2.57
C ILE A 97 10.98 -8.28 -2.84
N SER A 98 10.98 -9.17 -3.84
CA SER A 98 12.15 -10.00 -4.15
C SER A 98 13.36 -9.19 -4.58
N LYS A 99 13.16 -8.08 -5.29
CA LYS A 99 14.24 -7.13 -5.62
C LYS A 99 14.76 -6.42 -4.38
N CYS A 100 13.85 -5.97 -3.50
CA CYS A 100 14.21 -5.35 -2.23
C CYS A 100 15.01 -6.31 -1.34
N LEU A 101 14.57 -7.56 -1.19
CA LEU A 101 15.26 -8.59 -0.40
C LEU A 101 16.62 -8.96 -0.98
N ARG A 102 16.74 -9.06 -2.31
CA ARG A 102 18.03 -9.31 -2.98
C ARG A 102 19.03 -8.17 -2.74
N GLU A 103 18.58 -6.93 -2.82
CA GLU A 103 19.41 -5.76 -2.51
C GLU A 103 19.86 -5.78 -1.05
N LEU A 104 18.95 -6.02 -0.10
CA LEU A 104 19.27 -6.12 1.33
C LEU A 104 20.31 -7.21 1.61
N ARG A 105 20.12 -8.41 1.03
CA ARG A 105 21.07 -9.52 1.17
C ARG A 105 22.45 -9.18 0.59
N SER A 106 22.49 -8.50 -0.55
CA SER A 106 23.75 -8.04 -1.16
C SER A 106 24.51 -7.07 -0.23
N GLN A 107 23.78 -6.12 0.38
CA GLN A 107 24.36 -5.16 1.34
C GLN A 107 24.87 -5.86 2.62
N GLU A 108 24.16 -6.87 3.12
CA GLU A 108 24.64 -7.67 4.26
C GLU A 108 25.94 -8.40 3.97
N ILE A 109 26.07 -9.00 2.77
CA ILE A 109 27.32 -9.65 2.34
C ILE A 109 28.47 -8.63 2.28
N LEU A 110 28.21 -7.42 1.75
CA LEU A 110 29.20 -6.34 1.71
C LEU A 110 29.59 -5.84 3.12
N LYS A 111 28.66 -5.85 4.08
CA LYS A 111 28.93 -5.49 5.48
C LYS A 111 29.82 -6.51 6.17
N LYS A 112 29.69 -7.81 5.85
CA LYS A 112 30.51 -8.89 6.43
C LYS A 112 31.93 -8.99 5.83
N ARG A 113 32.18 -8.40 4.66
CA ARG A 113 33.53 -8.41 4.06
C ARG A 113 34.48 -7.51 4.88
N PRO A 114 35.61 -8.03 5.39
CA PRO A 114 36.58 -7.23 6.13
C PRO A 114 37.14 -6.14 5.21
N ARG A 115 37.12 -4.88 5.68
CA ARG A 115 37.62 -3.74 4.91
C ARG A 115 39.15 -3.68 5.04
N LYS A 116 39.85 -3.55 3.90
CA LYS A 116 41.26 -3.13 3.90
C LYS A 116 41.30 -1.62 4.15
N CYS A 117 41.85 -1.18 5.29
CA CYS A 117 42.07 0.25 5.54
C CYS A 117 43.19 0.75 4.61
N ARG A 118 42.86 1.64 3.64
CA ARG A 118 43.89 2.37 2.89
C ARG A 118 44.49 3.40 3.85
N GLY A 119 45.66 3.12 4.42
CA GLY A 119 46.39 4.07 5.26
C GLY A 119 47.14 3.48 6.45
N CYS A 120 46.82 2.27 6.91
CA CYS A 120 47.56 1.63 8.02
C CYS A 120 48.86 0.95 7.52
N GLY A 121 49.58 1.61 6.61
CA GLY A 121 50.78 1.09 5.93
C GLY A 121 51.93 2.08 5.77
N GLN A 122 51.86 3.23 6.45
CA GLN A 122 52.99 4.18 6.54
C GLN A 122 53.11 4.73 7.96
N ILE A 123 53.43 3.88 8.93
CA ILE A 123 54.00 4.33 10.20
C ILE A 123 55.30 3.57 10.40
N SER A 124 56.36 4.37 10.55
CA SER A 124 57.76 4.00 10.67
C SER A 124 58.04 3.03 11.82
N ASN A 125 59.05 2.18 11.62
CA ASN A 125 59.63 1.25 12.59
C ASN A 125 60.17 1.99 13.83
N ASN A 126 59.40 2.13 14.89
CA ASN A 126 59.96 2.27 16.24
C ASN A 126 59.12 1.46 17.24
N ASN A 127 59.78 0.44 17.81
CA ASN A 127 59.21 -0.47 18.79
C ASN A 127 58.88 0.27 20.08
N ASN A 128 57.59 0.39 20.45
CA ASN A 128 57.11 0.16 21.84
C ASN A 128 55.61 0.36 22.10
N TYR A 129 54.73 0.36 21.09
CA TYR A 129 53.29 0.20 21.35
C TYR A 129 52.57 -0.45 20.17
N PRO A 130 51.60 -1.35 20.40
CA PRO A 130 50.73 -1.81 19.32
C PRO A 130 49.83 -0.64 18.91
N SER A 131 50.12 -0.03 17.76
CA SER A 131 49.23 0.96 17.15
C SER A 131 47.97 0.26 16.65
N LEU A 132 46.96 0.15 17.51
CA LEU A 132 45.66 -0.37 17.13
C LEU A 132 44.98 0.66 16.21
N CYS A 133 45.11 0.47 14.90
CA CYS A 133 44.33 1.22 13.91
C CYS A 133 42.84 0.89 14.10
N GLU A 134 42.14 1.65 14.93
CA GLU A 134 40.71 1.46 15.15
C GLU A 134 39.93 2.15 14.02
N CYS A 135 39.79 1.43 12.90
CA CYS A 135 38.98 1.88 11.77
C CYS A 135 37.49 1.79 12.13
N THR A 136 36.91 2.81 12.78
CA THR A 136 35.45 2.94 12.94
C THR A 136 34.82 3.28 11.60
N THR A 137 34.61 2.26 10.76
CA THR A 137 33.90 2.50 9.50
C THR A 137 32.39 2.49 9.74
N PRO A 138 31.65 3.55 9.35
CA PRO A 138 30.20 3.56 9.49
C PRO A 138 29.57 2.42 8.69
N SER A 139 28.51 1.83 9.25
CA SER A 139 27.71 0.80 8.59
C SER A 139 27.13 1.37 7.30
N ARG A 140 27.49 0.77 6.17
CA ARG A 140 27.04 1.18 4.83
C ARG A 140 25.66 0.59 4.53
N ILE A 141 24.69 0.74 5.42
CA ILE A 141 23.30 0.58 4.97
C ILE A 141 23.00 1.84 4.16
N SER A 142 22.78 1.68 2.86
CA SER A 142 22.42 2.81 2.01
C SER A 142 21.06 3.33 2.48
N ARG A 143 20.95 4.63 2.81
CA ARG A 143 19.66 5.27 3.14
C ARG A 143 18.57 4.92 2.10
N SER A 144 18.95 4.66 0.85
CA SER A 144 18.01 4.28 -0.20
C SER A 144 17.36 2.90 -0.02
N SER A 145 18.05 1.90 0.53
CA SER A 145 17.46 0.56 0.75
C SER A 145 16.52 0.53 1.95
N GLU A 146 16.87 1.28 3.01
CA GLU A 146 15.99 1.48 4.16
C GLU A 146 14.71 2.21 3.76
N THR A 147 14.85 3.28 2.95
CA THR A 147 13.69 4.01 2.43
C THR A 147 12.81 3.12 1.56
N LEU A 148 13.40 2.26 0.70
CA LEU A 148 12.65 1.32 -0.13
C LEU A 148 11.87 0.31 0.74
N LEU A 149 12.52 -0.30 1.73
CA LEU A 149 11.89 -1.25 2.64
C LEU A 149 10.74 -0.58 3.41
N LEU A 150 11.00 0.59 4.00
CA LEU A 150 9.99 1.37 4.72
C LEU A 150 8.80 1.71 3.82
N SER A 151 9.06 2.17 2.59
CA SER A 151 8.00 2.52 1.64
C SER A 151 7.13 1.32 1.26
N LEU A 152 7.73 0.13 1.06
CA LEU A 152 6.99 -1.11 0.80
C LEU A 152 6.22 -1.59 2.03
N SER A 153 6.80 -1.48 3.23
CA SER A 153 6.12 -1.84 4.48
C SER A 153 4.90 -0.95 4.73
N ILE A 154 5.03 0.37 4.58
CA ILE A 154 3.91 1.31 4.71
C ILE A 154 2.86 1.10 3.61
N LEU A 155 3.26 0.67 2.42
CA LEU A 155 2.33 0.35 1.33
C LEU A 155 1.48 -0.90 1.63
N ILE A 156 2.12 -1.98 2.12
CA ILE A 156 1.51 -3.32 2.18
C ILE A 156 0.88 -3.60 3.54
N VAL A 157 1.58 -3.32 4.65
CA VAL A 157 1.16 -3.74 6.00
C VAL A 157 -0.20 -3.19 6.40
N PRO A 158 -0.51 -1.89 6.20
CA PRO A 158 -1.82 -1.33 6.54
C PRO A 158 -2.97 -1.94 5.74
N PHE A 159 -2.64 -2.54 4.59
CA PHE A 159 -3.61 -3.06 3.66
C PHE A 159 -4.02 -4.51 4.00
N ILE A 160 -3.15 -5.26 4.68
CA ILE A 160 -3.38 -6.67 5.06
C ILE A 160 -4.74 -6.84 5.78
N PRO A 161 -5.09 -6.06 6.83
CA PRO A 161 -6.37 -6.22 7.52
C PRO A 161 -7.59 -5.91 6.64
N ALA A 162 -7.44 -5.00 5.67
CA ALA A 162 -8.52 -4.59 4.77
C ALA A 162 -8.76 -5.57 3.61
N THR A 163 -7.85 -6.52 3.36
CA THR A 163 -7.94 -7.46 2.24
C THR A 163 -9.05 -8.51 2.38
N ASN A 164 -9.71 -8.60 3.54
CA ASN A 164 -10.70 -9.65 3.82
C ASN A 164 -10.14 -11.09 3.72
N LEU A 165 -8.81 -11.26 3.64
CA LEU A 165 -8.16 -12.56 3.43
C LEU A 165 -8.07 -13.39 4.72
N PHE A 166 -7.80 -12.73 5.85
CA PHE A 166 -7.64 -13.38 7.16
C PHE A 166 -8.91 -13.30 8.02
N PHE A 167 -9.66 -12.20 7.89
CA PHE A 167 -10.90 -11.95 8.61
C PHE A 167 -11.80 -11.09 7.74
N TYR A 168 -13.10 -11.41 7.73
CA TYR A 168 -14.07 -10.64 6.99
C TYR A 168 -14.33 -9.31 7.68
N VAL A 169 -14.30 -8.26 6.89
CA VAL A 169 -14.59 -6.89 7.30
C VAL A 169 -15.86 -6.44 6.58
N GLY A 170 -16.62 -5.55 7.21
CA GLY A 170 -17.91 -5.09 6.68
C GLY A 170 -17.83 -4.30 5.36
N PHE A 171 -16.66 -3.93 4.84
CA PHE A 171 -16.54 -3.20 3.58
C PHE A 171 -15.90 -4.04 2.47
N VAL A 172 -16.37 -3.84 1.24
CA VAL A 172 -15.83 -4.49 0.02
C VAL A 172 -14.58 -3.76 -0.48
N VAL A 173 -14.62 -2.42 -0.55
CA VAL A 173 -13.48 -1.58 -0.94
C VAL A 173 -13.19 -0.59 0.17
N ALA A 174 -11.91 -0.33 0.41
CA ALA A 174 -11.43 0.36 1.58
C ALA A 174 -10.68 1.63 1.18
N GLU A 175 -11.35 2.55 0.47
CA GLU A 175 -10.70 3.79 0.00
C GLU A 175 -10.12 4.62 1.15
N ARG A 176 -10.79 4.67 2.29
CA ARG A 176 -10.30 5.33 3.50
C ARG A 176 -9.07 4.64 4.11
N VAL A 177 -8.87 3.36 3.81
CA VAL A 177 -7.67 2.62 4.27
C VAL A 177 -6.48 2.91 3.36
N LEU A 178 -6.69 3.49 2.16
CA LEU A 178 -5.62 3.85 1.22
C LEU A 178 -4.80 5.08 1.62
N TYR A 179 -5.21 5.86 2.62
CA TYR A 179 -4.44 7.03 3.07
C TYR A 179 -3.02 6.64 3.52
N LEU A 180 -2.88 5.60 4.35
CA LEU A 180 -1.56 5.19 4.85
C LEU A 180 -0.70 4.53 3.74
N PRO A 181 -1.24 3.58 2.93
CA PRO A 181 -0.57 3.09 1.73
C PRO A 181 -0.14 4.19 0.74
N SER A 182 -0.90 5.29 0.62
CA SER A 182 -0.54 6.40 -0.27
C SER A 182 0.76 7.09 0.14
N VAL A 183 1.09 7.12 1.44
CA VAL A 183 2.39 7.61 1.91
C VAL A 183 3.52 6.72 1.38
N GLY A 184 3.35 5.39 1.48
CA GLY A 184 4.30 4.43 0.92
C GLY A 184 4.45 4.56 -0.59
N TYR A 185 3.34 4.77 -1.30
CA TYR A 185 3.33 5.01 -2.75
C TYR A 185 4.06 6.30 -3.14
N CYS A 186 3.82 7.41 -2.46
CA CYS A 186 4.51 8.68 -2.71
C CYS A 186 6.03 8.56 -2.49
N LEU A 187 6.46 7.83 -1.46
CA LEU A 187 7.88 7.55 -1.23
C LEU A 187 8.50 6.74 -2.38
N LEU A 188 7.81 5.69 -2.87
CA LEU A 188 8.25 4.91 -4.02
C LEU A 188 8.33 5.75 -5.30
N LEU A 189 7.34 6.62 -5.55
CA LEU A 189 7.35 7.57 -6.65
C LEU A 189 8.55 8.52 -6.56
N GLY A 190 8.85 9.06 -5.38
CA GLY A 190 10.01 9.92 -5.16
C GLY A 190 11.33 9.22 -5.47
N ILE A 191 11.49 7.97 -5.03
CA ILE A 191 12.67 7.15 -5.36
C ILE A 191 12.77 6.91 -6.87
N GLY A 192 11.64 6.58 -7.51
CA GLY A 192 11.56 6.37 -8.96
C GLY A 192 11.93 7.62 -9.75
N TYR A 193 11.38 8.77 -9.35
CA TYR A 193 11.67 10.08 -9.93
C TYR A 193 13.16 10.43 -9.79
N ALA A 194 13.75 10.30 -8.59
CA ALA A 194 15.16 10.60 -8.38
C ALA A 194 16.10 9.77 -9.27
N ARG A 195 15.76 8.49 -9.52
CA ARG A 195 16.52 7.63 -10.44
C ARG A 195 16.35 8.04 -11.90
N LEU A 196 15.12 8.34 -12.32
CA LEU A 196 14.84 8.71 -13.70
C LEU A 196 15.40 10.09 -14.05
N ALA A 197 15.31 11.05 -13.12
CA ALA A 197 15.77 12.43 -13.29
C ALA A 197 17.30 12.51 -13.51
N ARG A 198 18.06 11.54 -12.99
CA ARG A 198 19.51 11.46 -13.19
C ARG A 198 19.91 11.15 -14.64
N SER A 199 19.07 10.42 -15.38
CA SER A 199 19.34 10.03 -16.77
C SER A 199 18.54 10.84 -17.79
N ARG A 200 17.26 11.11 -17.51
CA ARG A 200 16.32 11.76 -18.43
C ARG A 200 15.52 12.85 -17.72
N TYR A 201 16.20 13.93 -17.33
CA TYR A 201 15.61 14.99 -16.49
C TYR A 201 14.35 15.63 -17.12
N LEU A 202 14.35 15.93 -18.42
CA LEU A 202 13.21 16.56 -19.09
C LEU A 202 11.98 15.65 -19.09
N LEU A 203 12.16 14.37 -19.44
CA LEU A 203 11.10 13.36 -19.39
C LEU A 203 10.56 13.19 -17.96
N SER A 204 11.44 13.15 -16.96
CA SER A 204 11.01 13.01 -15.57
C SER A 204 10.17 14.21 -15.09
N ARG A 205 10.56 15.44 -15.46
CA ARG A 205 9.80 16.66 -15.13
C ARG A 205 8.48 16.72 -15.88
N ALA A 206 8.45 16.37 -17.16
CA ALA A 206 7.23 16.31 -17.95
C ALA A 206 6.26 15.25 -17.40
N ALA A 207 6.75 14.06 -17.04
CA ALA A 207 5.94 13.00 -16.44
C ALA A 207 5.38 13.43 -15.08
N LEU A 208 6.19 14.07 -14.23
CA LEU A 208 5.73 14.58 -12.94
C LEU A 208 4.69 15.70 -13.12
N ALA A 209 4.93 16.64 -14.04
CA ALA A 209 3.98 17.72 -14.35
C ALA A 209 2.66 17.15 -14.86
N LEU A 210 2.69 16.17 -15.78
CA LEU A 210 1.51 15.49 -16.28
C LEU A 210 0.74 14.77 -15.16
N LEU A 211 1.45 14.07 -14.28
CA LEU A 211 0.84 13.38 -13.13
C LEU A 211 0.15 14.38 -12.19
N VAL A 212 0.83 15.47 -11.83
CA VAL A 212 0.26 16.51 -10.97
C VAL A 212 -0.95 17.17 -11.64
N LEU A 213 -0.84 17.58 -12.90
CA LEU A 213 -1.94 18.21 -13.63
C LEU A 213 -3.16 17.28 -13.73
N THR A 214 -2.94 16.01 -14.08
CA THR A 214 -4.04 15.04 -14.19
C THR A 214 -4.71 14.78 -12.84
N TYR A 215 -3.94 14.67 -11.76
CA TYR A 215 -4.48 14.43 -10.42
C TYR A 215 -5.19 15.67 -9.88
N SER A 216 -4.62 16.87 -10.06
CA SER A 216 -5.25 18.13 -9.69
C SER A 216 -6.57 18.36 -10.44
N ALA A 217 -6.61 18.09 -11.75
CA ALA A 217 -7.83 18.18 -12.54
C ALA A 217 -8.89 17.19 -12.03
N ARG A 218 -8.49 15.96 -11.69
CA ARG A 218 -9.39 14.96 -11.10
C ARG A 218 -9.94 15.40 -9.75
N THR A 219 -9.11 15.93 -8.86
CA THR A 219 -9.54 16.47 -7.57
C THR A 219 -10.52 17.63 -7.77
N TYR A 220 -10.23 18.55 -8.69
CA TYR A 220 -11.11 19.66 -8.99
C TYR A 220 -12.48 19.20 -9.49
N ILE A 221 -12.52 18.26 -10.43
CA ILE A 221 -13.78 17.67 -10.92
C ILE A 221 -14.52 16.98 -9.78
N ARG A 222 -13.81 16.20 -8.96
CA ARG A 222 -14.40 15.45 -7.84
C ARG A 222 -15.01 16.36 -6.78
N ASN A 223 -14.48 17.56 -6.57
CA ASN A 223 -15.07 18.52 -5.62
C ASN A 223 -16.50 18.92 -5.99
N PHE A 224 -16.88 18.89 -7.27
CA PHE A 224 -18.26 19.16 -7.68
C PHE A 224 -19.23 18.07 -7.22
N ASP A 225 -18.78 16.81 -7.09
CA ASP A 225 -19.61 15.72 -6.56
C ASP A 225 -19.95 15.95 -5.08
N TRP A 226 -19.16 16.75 -4.36
CA TRP A 226 -19.35 17.07 -2.94
C TRP A 226 -20.09 18.38 -2.70
N LYS A 227 -20.57 19.04 -3.76
CA LYS A 227 -21.22 20.34 -3.65
C LYS A 227 -22.56 20.25 -2.91
N ASP A 228 -23.38 19.28 -3.29
CA ASP A 228 -24.74 19.07 -2.79
C ASP A 228 -25.03 17.57 -2.64
N GLU A 229 -25.96 17.18 -1.76
CA GLU A 229 -26.29 15.76 -1.50
C GLU A 229 -26.75 15.03 -2.77
N GLU A 230 -27.57 15.70 -3.59
CA GLU A 230 -28.05 15.14 -4.86
C GLU A 230 -26.89 14.79 -5.81
N ALA A 231 -25.91 15.69 -5.94
CA ALA A 231 -24.72 15.48 -6.77
C ALA A 231 -23.90 14.29 -6.26
N LEU A 232 -23.75 14.17 -4.93
CA LEU A 232 -23.03 13.08 -4.29
C LEU A 232 -23.69 11.73 -4.58
N TYR A 233 -25.01 11.61 -4.39
CA TYR A 233 -25.75 10.37 -4.68
C TYR A 233 -25.74 10.04 -6.16
N LYS A 234 -25.92 11.05 -7.04
CA LYS A 234 -25.86 10.90 -8.49
C LYS A 234 -24.51 10.37 -8.96
N SER A 235 -23.41 10.85 -8.37
CA SER A 235 -22.06 10.37 -8.70
C SER A 235 -21.87 8.87 -8.41
N GLY A 236 -22.57 8.34 -7.40
CA GLY A 236 -22.48 6.94 -6.98
C GLY A 236 -23.40 5.98 -7.75
N ILE A 237 -24.37 6.46 -8.53
CA ILE A 237 -25.31 5.59 -9.28
C ILE A 237 -24.56 4.64 -10.23
N ASN A 238 -23.47 5.10 -10.85
CA ASN A 238 -22.68 4.28 -11.78
C ASN A 238 -21.96 3.11 -11.10
N ILE A 239 -21.72 3.20 -9.79
CA ILE A 239 -20.95 2.21 -9.02
C ILE A 239 -21.89 1.33 -8.21
N ASN A 240 -22.89 1.92 -7.56
CA ASN A 240 -23.91 1.21 -6.79
C ASN A 240 -25.31 1.73 -7.16
N PRO A 241 -25.86 1.32 -8.32
CA PRO A 241 -27.15 1.80 -8.81
C PRO A 241 -28.30 1.62 -7.81
N PRO A 242 -28.44 0.47 -7.11
CA PRO A 242 -29.54 0.26 -6.16
C PRO A 242 -29.59 1.31 -5.05
N LYS A 243 -28.44 1.77 -4.57
CA LYS A 243 -28.37 2.70 -3.44
C LYS A 243 -28.59 4.15 -3.89
N GLY A 244 -28.03 4.54 -5.03
CA GLY A 244 -28.24 5.87 -5.60
C GLY A 244 -29.70 6.10 -6.02
N ILE A 245 -30.31 5.14 -6.70
CA ILE A 245 -31.71 5.23 -7.16
C ILE A 245 -32.69 5.31 -5.98
N LYS A 246 -32.42 4.59 -4.88
CA LYS A 246 -33.28 4.61 -3.69
C LYS A 246 -33.42 5.99 -3.07
N TYR A 247 -32.38 6.84 -3.16
CA TYR A 247 -32.46 8.23 -2.69
C TYR A 247 -33.50 9.03 -3.50
N PHE A 248 -33.44 8.97 -4.83
CA PHE A 248 -34.33 9.71 -5.73
C PHE A 248 -35.78 9.20 -5.79
N ILE A 249 -36.06 8.02 -5.24
CA ILE A 249 -37.43 7.48 -5.13
C ILE A 249 -38.09 7.92 -3.82
N LEU A 250 -37.30 8.18 -2.76
CA LEU A 250 -37.80 8.48 -1.43
C LEU A 250 -37.94 9.98 -1.12
N TYR A 251 -37.38 10.83 -1.99
CA TYR A 251 -37.39 12.30 -1.90
C TYR A 251 -37.75 12.88 -3.27
#